data_AF-A0A3C0C685-F1
#
_entry.id   AF-A0A3C0C685-F1
#
_cell.length_a   1.000
_cell.length_b   1.000
_cell.length_c   1.000
_cell.angle_alpha   90.00
_cell.angle_beta   90.00
_cell.angle_gamma   90.00
#
_symmetry.space_group_name_H-M   'P 1'
#
loop_
_entity.id
_entity.type
_entity.pdbx_description
1 polymer ?
#
loop_
_entity_poly.entity_id
_entity_poly.type
_entity_poly.pdbx_seq_one_letter_code
_entity_poly.pdbx_strand_id
1 'polypeptide(L)'
;MGNKTFVIDKNQKHLYHASNVMVSNLVTALLSIGTEAFGRCGVSGEEALEAMLPLIKRNIENIAEKGLPGSLTGPAERNDTDTIMKHLDILEEEERLIYSLLTKRLAELSRVKHPGRDNSELLELLKK
;
A
#
# COMPACT_ATOMS: atom_id res chain seq x y z
N MET A 1 -22.63 6.36 22.28
CA MET A 1 -21.60 5.73 21.42
C MET A 1 -20.90 4.65 22.24
N GLY A 2 -21.06 3.39 21.84
CA GLY A 2 -20.36 2.25 22.45
C GLY A 2 -19.35 1.72 21.44
N ASN A 3 -18.14 2.29 21.42
CA ASN A 3 -17.07 1.74 20.59
C ASN A 3 -16.71 0.35 21.12
N LYS A 4 -16.48 -0.59 20.20
CA LYS A 4 -15.96 -1.91 20.56
C LYS A 4 -14.60 -1.73 21.22
N THR A 5 -14.50 -2.10 22.49
CA THR A 5 -13.25 -2.07 23.25
C THR A 5 -12.65 -3.47 23.29
N PHE A 6 -11.32 -3.50 23.45
CA PHE A 6 -10.55 -4.73 23.58
C PHE A 6 -9.60 -4.59 24.77
N VAL A 7 -9.43 -5.66 25.53
CA VAL A 7 -8.41 -5.73 26.57
C VAL A 7 -7.13 -6.27 25.94
N ILE A 8 -6.03 -5.53 26.10
CA ILE A 8 -4.70 -5.95 25.64
C ILE A 8 -3.77 -6.11 26.84
N ASP A 9 -2.84 -7.06 26.75
CA ASP A 9 -1.80 -7.23 27.76
C ASP A 9 -0.91 -5.97 27.82
N LYS A 10 -0.53 -5.55 29.03
CA LYS A 10 0.28 -4.34 29.25
C LYS A 10 1.60 -4.37 28.48
N ASN A 11 2.21 -5.55 28.32
CA ASN A 11 3.46 -5.75 27.60
C ASN A 11 3.29 -5.58 26.07
N GLN A 12 2.06 -5.64 25.56
CA GLN A 12 1.74 -5.46 24.14
C GLN A 12 1.48 -3.98 23.78
N LYS A 13 1.59 -3.05 24.73
CA LYS A 13 1.32 -1.61 24.48
C LYS A 13 2.18 -1.03 23.36
N HIS A 14 3.44 -1.44 23.27
CA HIS A 14 4.34 -0.99 22.21
C HIS A 14 3.93 -1.53 20.84
N LEU A 15 3.56 -2.82 20.75
CA LEU A 15 3.07 -3.42 19.51
C LEU A 15 1.75 -2.77 19.06
N TYR A 16 0.80 -2.56 19.97
CA TYR A 16 -0.43 -1.83 19.70
C TYR A 16 -0.14 -0.43 19.14
N HIS A 17 0.73 0.32 19.80
CA HIS A 17 1.05 1.68 19.36
C HIS A 17 1.75 1.68 17.99
N ALA A 18 2.75 0.83 17.79
CA ALA A 18 3.44 0.69 16.51
C ALA A 18 2.47 0.30 15.39
N SER A 19 1.53 -0.60 15.65
CA SER A 19 0.52 -1.01 14.67
C SER A 19 -0.37 0.15 14.25
N ASN A 20 -0.80 0.99 15.21
CA ASN A 20 -1.57 2.20 14.92
C ASN A 20 -0.75 3.23 14.12
N VAL A 21 0.52 3.43 14.49
CA VAL A 21 1.44 4.32 13.75
C VAL A 21 1.58 3.86 12.29
N MET A 22 1.71 2.55 12.04
CA MET A 22 1.82 2.00 10.68
C MET A 22 0.59 2.30 9.80
N VAL A 23 -0.62 2.24 10.36
CA VAL A 23 -1.87 2.45 9.60
C VAL A 23 -2.41 3.87 9.65
N SER A 24 -1.69 4.81 10.29
CA SER A 24 -2.09 6.22 10.38
C SER A 24 -0.95 7.16 10.02
N ASN A 25 0.07 7.29 10.87
CA ASN A 25 1.16 8.24 10.66
C ASN A 25 2.02 7.88 9.45
N LEU A 26 2.36 6.60 9.26
CA LEU A 26 3.17 6.18 8.11
C LEU A 26 2.41 6.29 6.78
N VAL A 27 1.07 6.33 6.81
CA VAL A 27 0.28 6.63 5.60
C VAL A 27 0.59 8.04 5.12
N THR A 28 0.75 9.02 6.01
CA THR A 28 1.15 10.38 5.61
C THR A 28 2.51 10.41 4.91
N ALA A 29 3.49 9.66 5.41
CA ALA A 29 4.79 9.54 4.75
C ALA A 29 4.68 8.91 3.36
N LEU A 30 3.92 7.81 3.23
CA LEU A 30 3.68 7.15 1.94
C LEU A 30 2.98 8.07 0.94
N LEU A 31 2.01 8.88 1.40
CA LEU A 31 1.34 9.86 0.56
C LEU A 31 2.29 10.96 0.12
N SER A 32 3.18 11.47 1.00
CA SER A 32 4.21 12.46 0.64
C SER A 32 5.06 11.95 -0.53
N ILE A 33 5.62 10.74 -0.38
CA ILE A 33 6.44 10.10 -1.40
C ILE A 33 5.67 9.96 -2.72
N GLY A 34 4.42 9.48 -2.67
CA GLY A 34 3.59 9.35 -3.87
C GLY A 34 3.26 10.68 -4.55
N THR A 35 2.99 11.74 -3.78
CA THR A 35 2.70 13.07 -4.33
C THR A 35 3.95 13.76 -4.88
N GLU A 36 5.11 13.58 -4.25
CA GLU A 36 6.40 14.06 -4.77
C GLU A 36 6.74 13.36 -6.08
N ALA A 37 6.55 12.04 -6.13
CA ALA A 37 6.72 11.26 -7.36
C ALA A 37 5.84 11.79 -8.49
N PHE A 38 4.56 12.08 -8.21
CA PHE A 38 3.62 12.62 -9.18
C PHE A 38 3.92 14.07 -9.57
N GLY A 39 4.51 14.86 -8.69
CA GLY A 39 4.99 16.21 -9.01
C GLY A 39 5.98 16.24 -10.18
N ARG A 40 6.75 15.16 -10.39
CA ARG A 40 7.64 15.00 -11.57
C ARG A 40 6.89 14.92 -12.90
N CYS A 41 5.56 14.77 -12.88
CA CYS A 41 4.69 14.93 -14.06
C CYS A 41 4.37 16.40 -14.39
N GLY A 42 4.93 17.38 -13.67
CA GLY A 42 4.77 18.80 -13.97
C GLY A 42 3.61 19.48 -13.25
N VAL A 43 3.13 18.89 -12.14
CA VAL A 43 2.10 19.48 -11.27
C VAL A 43 2.72 19.91 -9.94
N SER A 44 2.17 20.93 -9.29
CA SER A 44 2.61 21.31 -7.95
C SER A 44 2.24 20.24 -6.91
N GLY A 45 2.91 20.24 -5.76
CA GLY A 45 2.61 19.29 -4.68
C GLY A 45 1.17 19.40 -4.14
N GLU A 46 0.61 20.62 -4.12
CA GLU A 46 -0.79 20.84 -3.72
C GLU A 46 -1.76 20.24 -4.74
N GLU A 47 -1.56 20.52 -6.04
CA GLU A 47 -2.37 19.95 -7.12
C GLU A 47 -2.26 18.41 -7.17
N ALA A 48 -1.05 17.87 -6.92
CA ALA A 48 -0.81 16.44 -6.84
C ALA A 48 -1.65 15.78 -5.74
N LEU A 49 -1.63 16.35 -4.54
CA LEU A 49 -2.41 15.84 -3.42
C LEU A 49 -3.91 15.97 -3.69
N GLU A 50 -4.37 17.12 -4.18
CA GLU A 50 -5.78 17.35 -4.53
C GLU A 50 -6.28 16.35 -5.56
N ALA A 51 -5.49 16.07 -6.60
CA ALA A 51 -5.81 15.09 -7.62
C ALA A 51 -5.88 13.65 -7.07
N MET A 52 -5.03 13.31 -6.10
CA MET A 52 -4.97 11.97 -5.50
C MET A 52 -6.01 11.75 -4.38
N LEU A 53 -6.46 12.80 -3.69
CA LEU A 53 -7.38 12.69 -2.55
C LEU A 53 -8.65 11.86 -2.83
N PRO A 54 -9.33 11.98 -3.99
CA PRO A 54 -10.46 11.12 -4.32
C PRO A 54 -10.09 9.63 -4.36
N LEU A 55 -8.93 9.29 -4.94
CA LEU A 55 -8.43 7.91 -5.00
C LEU A 55 -8.13 7.37 -3.60
N ILE A 56 -7.48 8.18 -2.76
CA ILE A 56 -7.13 7.82 -1.38
C ILE A 56 -8.41 7.54 -0.56
N LYS A 57 -9.39 8.44 -0.61
CA LYS A 57 -10.68 8.28 0.10
C LYS A 57 -11.40 7.02 -0.36
N ARG A 58 -11.51 6.82 -1.67
CA ARG A 58 -12.15 5.63 -2.25
C ARG A 58 -11.46 4.34 -1.80
N ASN A 59 -10.14 4.33 -1.67
CA ASN A 59 -9.41 3.18 -1.18
C ASN A 59 -9.78 2.83 0.27
N ILE A 60 -9.86 3.83 1.15
CA ILE A 60 -10.28 3.62 2.55
C ILE A 60 -11.74 3.13 2.63
N GLU A 61 -12.64 3.70 1.84
CA GLU A 61 -14.03 3.25 1.74
C GLU A 61 -14.11 1.78 1.29
N ASN A 62 -13.38 1.41 0.24
CA ASN A 62 -13.32 0.03 -0.25
C ASN A 62 -12.81 -0.94 0.83
N ILE A 63 -11.81 -0.54 1.63
CA ILE A 63 -11.30 -1.35 2.74
C ILE A 63 -12.38 -1.52 3.82
N ALA A 64 -13.12 -0.45 4.14
CA ALA A 64 -14.22 -0.52 5.11
C ALA A 64 -15.36 -1.43 4.65
N GLU A 65 -15.68 -1.41 3.35
CA GLU A 65 -16.77 -2.22 2.78
C GLU A 65 -16.39 -3.70 2.57
N LYS A 66 -15.18 -3.97 2.06
CA LYS A 66 -14.77 -5.30 1.57
C LYS A 66 -13.75 -6.00 2.47
N GLY A 67 -13.17 -5.28 3.43
CA GLY A 67 -12.09 -5.77 4.28
C GLY A 67 -10.83 -6.14 3.49
N LEU A 68 -9.94 -6.86 4.17
CA LEU A 68 -8.75 -7.47 3.58
C LEU A 68 -8.93 -8.99 3.54
N PRO A 69 -8.61 -9.66 2.41
CA PRO A 69 -7.98 -9.12 1.20
C PRO A 69 -8.98 -8.57 0.16
N GLY A 70 -10.28 -8.54 0.43
CA GLY A 70 -11.33 -8.27 -0.57
C GLY A 70 -11.23 -6.92 -1.30
N SER A 71 -10.68 -5.90 -0.64
CA SER A 71 -10.43 -4.56 -1.21
C SER A 71 -9.20 -4.47 -2.11
N LEU A 72 -8.34 -5.50 -2.14
CA LEU A 72 -7.11 -5.50 -2.95
C LEU A 72 -7.45 -5.35 -4.44
N THR A 73 -6.75 -4.42 -5.11
CA THR A 73 -6.81 -4.14 -6.56
C THR A 73 -5.41 -3.78 -7.08
N GLY A 74 -5.29 -3.41 -8.36
CA GLY A 74 -4.04 -2.95 -8.96
C GLY A 74 -3.18 -4.07 -9.56
N PRO A 75 -1.96 -3.75 -10.01
CA PRO A 75 -1.15 -4.69 -10.79
C PRO A 75 -0.69 -5.92 -9.97
N ALA A 76 -0.37 -5.75 -8.69
CA ALA A 76 -0.05 -6.87 -7.80
C ALA A 76 -1.23 -7.84 -7.60
N GLU A 77 -2.45 -7.30 -7.62
CA GLU A 77 -3.67 -8.11 -7.54
C GLU A 77 -3.90 -8.93 -8.80
N ARG A 78 -3.47 -8.46 -9.97
CA ARG A 78 -3.61 -9.18 -11.25
C ARG A 78 -2.36 -9.97 -11.65
N ASN A 79 -1.30 -9.93 -10.83
CA ASN A 79 0.02 -10.49 -11.15
C ASN A 79 0.60 -9.92 -12.46
N ASP A 80 0.45 -8.61 -12.64
CA ASP A 80 0.86 -7.85 -13.84
C ASP A 80 2.32 -7.41 -13.69
N THR A 81 3.25 -8.33 -13.98
CA THR A 81 4.70 -8.14 -13.82
C THR A 81 5.25 -7.09 -14.78
N ASP A 82 4.73 -7.00 -16.00
CA ASP A 82 5.11 -5.99 -16.99
C ASP A 82 4.86 -4.56 -16.49
N THR A 83 3.68 -4.31 -15.92
CA THR A 83 3.36 -2.99 -15.36
C THR A 83 4.24 -2.67 -14.17
N ILE A 84 4.49 -3.64 -13.29
CA ILE A 84 5.33 -3.47 -12.11
C ILE A 84 6.78 -3.18 -12.49
N MET A 85 7.32 -3.88 -13.50
CA MET A 85 8.67 -3.63 -14.01
C MET A 85 8.82 -2.20 -14.50
N LYS A 86 7.86 -1.72 -15.30
CA LYS A 86 7.86 -0.32 -15.80
C LYS A 86 7.79 0.70 -14.66
N HIS A 87 7.07 0.40 -13.58
CA HIS A 87 7.09 1.27 -12.40
C HIS A 87 8.49 1.30 -11.76
N LEU A 88 9.10 0.13 -11.54
CA LEU A 88 10.43 0.04 -10.93
C LEU A 88 11.51 0.76 -11.76
N ASP A 89 11.36 0.82 -13.09
CA ASP A 89 12.31 1.50 -13.98
C ASP A 89 12.27 3.04 -13.88
N ILE A 90 11.15 3.62 -13.41
CA ILE A 90 10.98 5.08 -13.34
C ILE A 90 11.08 5.64 -11.92
N LEU A 91 10.93 4.79 -10.90
CA LEU A 91 10.98 5.19 -9.50
C LEU A 91 12.42 5.42 -9.05
N GLU A 92 12.62 6.41 -8.19
CA GLU A 92 13.92 6.67 -7.56
C GLU A 92 14.23 5.59 -6.52
N GLU A 93 15.46 5.60 -5.99
CA GLU A 93 15.93 4.53 -5.11
C GLU A 93 15.03 4.31 -3.88
N GLU A 94 14.71 5.37 -3.14
CA GLU A 94 13.83 5.28 -1.95
C GLU A 94 12.42 4.82 -2.33
N GLU A 95 11.83 5.43 -3.36
CA GLU A 95 10.49 5.11 -3.86
C GLU A 95 10.40 3.63 -4.27
N ARG A 96 11.41 3.14 -4.99
CA ARG A 96 11.51 1.76 -5.47
C ARG A 96 11.65 0.76 -4.33
N LEU A 97 12.42 1.08 -3.28
CA LEU A 97 12.53 0.24 -2.09
C LEU A 97 11.18 0.09 -1.38
N ILE A 98 10.49 1.22 -1.16
CA ILE A 98 9.18 1.24 -0.48
C ILE A 98 8.13 0.55 -1.35
N TYR A 99 8.09 0.86 -2.65
CA TYR A 99 7.20 0.24 -3.62
C TYR A 99 7.40 -1.27 -3.66
N SER A 100 8.65 -1.76 -3.69
CA SER A 100 8.94 -3.19 -3.75
C SER A 100 8.50 -3.92 -2.49
N LEU A 101 8.78 -3.34 -1.32
CA LEU A 101 8.37 -3.90 -0.02
C LEU A 101 6.85 -4.01 0.09
N LEU A 102 6.12 -2.95 -0.26
CA LEU A 102 4.66 -2.94 -0.17
C LEU A 102 4.03 -3.83 -1.25
N THR A 103 4.52 -3.79 -2.48
CA THR A 103 4.05 -4.65 -3.59
C THR A 103 4.25 -6.13 -3.26
N LYS A 104 5.35 -6.49 -2.59
CA LYS A 104 5.58 -7.86 -2.09
C LYS A 104 4.51 -8.26 -1.08
N ARG A 105 4.15 -7.37 -0.14
CA ARG A 105 3.05 -7.63 0.81
C ARG A 105 1.70 -7.77 0.10
N LEU A 106 1.44 -6.98 -0.94
CA LEU A 106 0.24 -7.09 -1.76
C LEU A 106 0.21 -8.41 -2.55
N ALA A 107 1.34 -8.89 -3.05
CA ALA A 107 1.44 -10.20 -3.71
C ALA A 107 1.10 -11.34 -2.76
N GLU A 108 1.55 -11.29 -1.50
CA GLU A 108 1.14 -12.28 -0.49
C GLU A 108 -0.36 -12.17 -0.15
N LEU A 109 -0.89 -10.95 -0.02
CA LEU A 109 -2.31 -10.73 0.21
C LEU A 109 -3.17 -11.22 -0.97
N SER A 110 -2.66 -11.09 -2.20
CA SER A 110 -3.26 -11.61 -3.43
C SER A 110 -3.39 -13.13 -3.39
N ARG A 111 -2.42 -13.86 -2.83
CA ARG A 111 -2.51 -15.32 -2.64
C ARG A 111 -3.59 -15.73 -1.64
N VAL A 112 -3.87 -14.89 -0.64
CA VAL A 112 -5.00 -15.11 0.29
C VAL A 112 -6.33 -14.90 -0.44
N LYS A 113 -6.42 -13.88 -1.30
CA LYS A 113 -7.62 -13.59 -2.11
C LYS A 113 -7.87 -14.65 -3.20
N HIS A 114 -6.79 -15.15 -3.80
CA HIS A 114 -6.79 -16.07 -4.93
C HIS A 114 -5.93 -17.30 -4.59
N PRO A 115 -6.48 -18.26 -3.81
CA PRO A 115 -5.75 -19.46 -3.43
C PRO A 115 -5.22 -20.22 -4.66
N GLY A 116 -3.95 -20.61 -4.62
CA GLY A 116 -3.30 -21.36 -5.72
C GLY A 116 -2.71 -20.50 -6.84
N ARG A 117 -2.81 -19.17 -6.78
CA ARG A 117 -2.10 -18.30 -7.74
C ARG A 117 -0.59 -18.39 -7.53
N ASP A 118 0.12 -18.57 -8.64
CA ASP A 118 1.58 -18.47 -8.69
C ASP A 118 2.02 -17.02 -8.91
N ASN A 119 2.68 -16.45 -7.90
CA ASN A 119 3.26 -15.11 -7.94
C ASN A 119 4.80 -15.16 -7.93
N SER A 120 5.42 -16.31 -8.25
CA SER A 120 6.87 -16.50 -8.10
C SER A 120 7.68 -15.52 -8.95
N GLU A 121 7.24 -15.27 -10.19
CA GLU A 121 7.87 -14.29 -11.08
C GLU A 121 7.81 -12.87 -10.48
N LEU A 122 6.64 -12.46 -9.99
CA LEU A 122 6.46 -11.18 -9.32
C LEU A 122 7.35 -11.07 -8.07
N LEU A 123 7.40 -12.11 -7.25
CA LEU A 123 8.24 -12.11 -6.05
C LEU A 123 9.74 -12.07 -6.39
N GLU A 124 10.16 -12.63 -7.52
CA GLU A 124 11.55 -12.54 -8.00
C GLU A 124 11.87 -11.15 -8.53
N LEU A 125 10.95 -10.53 -9.27
CA LEU A 125 11.08 -9.16 -9.77
C LEU A 125 11.32 -8.16 -8.63
N LEU A 126 10.62 -8.32 -7.49
CA LEU A 126 10.68 -7.42 -6.34
C LEU A 126 11.89 -7.64 -5.41
N LYS A 127 12.79 -8.58 -5.73
CA LYS A 127 14.05 -8.78 -4.99
C LYS A 127 15.20 -7.94 -5.55
N LYS A 128 15.05 -7.42 -6.77
CA LYS A 128 16.03 -6.58 -7.46
C LYS A 128 16.00 -5.16 -6.91
#